data_AF-E4THH1-F1
#
_entry.id   AF-E4THH1-F1
#
_cell.length_a   1.000
_cell.length_b   1.000
_cell.length_c   1.000
_cell.angle_alpha   90.00
_cell.angle_beta   90.00
_cell.angle_gamma   90.00
#
_symmetry.space_group_name_H-M   'P 1'
#
loop_
_entity.id
_entity.type
_entity.pdbx_description
1 polymer ?
#
loop_
_entity_poly.entity_id
_entity_poly.type
_entity_poly.pdbx_seq_one_letter_code
_entity_poly.pdbx_strand_id
1 'polypeptide(L)'
;MKRYNVITIFPEMINEIFKYGVLSKGIDIGLFRVNPINLRDYTEDKHKTVDDYQYGGGHGLVMKPEPIYKAIADLKSKKDTHVVFLDPRGEQFTQKTAERLYNYDDITFVCGRYEGIDDRVRELMADEMISIGDFVITGGELAAVTIIDAVARLIPGVLGDENSPNEESFTTGLLEYPHFTRPAEFMGKKVPEVLISGNHEEIRRWRLTESIKTTLQNRPDMILRKSLSREEEQILWSLTRGVQRKYNIYVALMHYPMRDKEGKVVTTSITNMDLHDISRSCRTFGVKNYFVVNPMPAQREIASRVVRHWIKGYGATYNENRKEAFEYTIITDSLASVIKSIEEKESGSPIIIATTARYQQKAISIEKLKEIADRPILLLFGTGWGFVDDILEFADYVLKPIHGVGDFNHLSVRSAVAIYLDRINRSFQEDIL
;
A
#
# COMPACT_ATOMS: atom_id res chain seq x y z
N MET A 1 -27.22 9.67 -24.56
CA MET A 1 -27.64 8.77 -23.46
C MET A 1 -26.61 7.67 -23.35
N LYS A 2 -26.02 7.50 -22.17
CA LYS A 2 -24.98 6.48 -21.94
C LYS A 2 -25.55 5.07 -22.03
N ARG A 3 -24.79 4.14 -22.60
CA ARG A 3 -25.18 2.74 -22.75
C ARG A 3 -24.09 1.82 -22.18
N TYR A 4 -24.52 0.87 -21.35
CA TYR A 4 -23.67 -0.18 -20.83
C TYR A 4 -24.16 -1.53 -21.36
N ASN A 5 -23.43 -2.10 -22.32
CA ASN A 5 -23.69 -3.46 -22.81
C ASN A 5 -22.96 -4.45 -21.91
N VAL A 6 -23.61 -5.58 -21.60
CA VAL A 6 -23.00 -6.64 -20.77
C VAL A 6 -23.13 -7.96 -21.51
N ILE A 7 -22.04 -8.46 -22.07
CA ILE A 7 -21.97 -9.77 -22.71
C ILE A 7 -21.75 -10.81 -21.62
N THR A 8 -22.72 -11.71 -21.44
CA THR A 8 -22.74 -12.73 -20.37
C THR A 8 -23.57 -13.94 -20.81
N ILE A 9 -23.38 -15.08 -20.13
CA ILE A 9 -24.30 -16.22 -20.24
C ILE A 9 -25.46 -16.20 -19.22
N PHE A 10 -25.50 -15.19 -18.33
CA PHE A 10 -26.52 -14.97 -17.32
C PHE A 10 -27.13 -13.55 -17.38
N PRO A 11 -27.75 -13.16 -18.51
CA PRO A 11 -28.31 -11.82 -18.68
C PRO A 11 -29.39 -11.48 -17.63
N GLU A 12 -30.09 -12.48 -17.09
CA GLU A 12 -31.10 -12.32 -16.04
C GLU A 12 -30.50 -11.73 -14.75
N MET A 13 -29.26 -12.11 -14.39
CA MET A 13 -28.59 -11.55 -13.21
C MET A 13 -28.43 -10.04 -13.34
N ILE A 14 -28.04 -9.58 -14.52
CA ILE A 14 -27.85 -8.15 -14.81
C ILE A 14 -29.20 -7.44 -14.79
N ASN A 15 -30.20 -7.99 -15.47
CA ASN A 15 -31.55 -7.42 -15.50
C ASN A 15 -32.16 -7.28 -14.11
N GLU A 16 -31.99 -8.26 -13.22
CA GLU A 16 -32.56 -8.20 -11.88
C GLU A 16 -31.89 -7.16 -10.99
N ILE A 17 -30.56 -7.06 -11.01
CA ILE A 17 -29.83 -6.14 -10.12
C ILE A 17 -30.20 -4.67 -10.40
N PHE A 18 -30.34 -4.29 -11.67
CA PHE A 18 -30.63 -2.91 -12.05
C PHE A 18 -32.09 -2.48 -11.85
N LYS A 19 -32.96 -3.34 -11.29
CA LYS A 19 -34.34 -2.97 -10.86
C LYS A 19 -34.41 -2.32 -9.49
N TYR A 20 -33.27 -2.18 -8.80
CA TYR A 20 -33.23 -1.70 -7.43
C TYR A 20 -32.42 -0.40 -7.29
N GLY A 21 -32.70 0.35 -6.22
CA GLY A 21 -31.91 1.49 -5.79
C GLY A 21 -32.01 2.73 -6.69
N VAL A 22 -31.01 3.60 -6.58
CA VAL A 22 -30.93 4.88 -7.31
C VAL A 22 -30.69 4.68 -8.81
N LEU A 23 -30.00 3.62 -9.20
CA LEU A 23 -29.73 3.30 -10.60
C LEU A 23 -31.01 2.95 -11.36
N SER A 24 -31.93 2.17 -10.76
CA SER A 24 -33.24 1.89 -11.36
C SER A 24 -33.98 3.18 -11.69
N LYS A 25 -34.00 4.14 -10.75
CA LYS A 25 -34.64 5.44 -10.98
C LYS A 25 -34.00 6.20 -12.14
N GLY A 26 -32.66 6.19 -12.22
CA GLY A 26 -31.91 6.79 -13.32
C GLY A 26 -32.21 6.15 -14.68
N ILE A 27 -32.43 4.83 -14.72
CA ILE A 27 -32.86 4.10 -15.91
C ILE A 27 -34.30 4.45 -16.28
N ASP A 28 -35.22 4.49 -15.30
CA ASP A 28 -36.64 4.76 -15.51
C ASP A 28 -36.90 6.14 -16.11
N ILE A 29 -36.11 7.15 -15.73
CA ILE A 29 -36.18 8.50 -16.31
C ILE A 29 -35.27 8.69 -17.54
N GLY A 30 -34.57 7.64 -17.99
CA GLY A 30 -33.81 7.64 -19.24
C GLY A 30 -32.43 8.33 -19.20
N LEU A 31 -31.78 8.43 -18.03
CA LEU A 31 -30.42 9.00 -17.94
C LEU A 31 -29.36 8.09 -18.60
N PHE A 32 -29.55 6.78 -18.47
CA PHE A 32 -28.70 5.77 -19.09
C PHE A 32 -29.47 4.47 -19.32
N ARG A 33 -28.86 3.54 -20.05
CA ARG A 33 -29.43 2.21 -20.30
C ARG A 33 -28.41 1.10 -20.06
N VAL A 34 -28.84 0.02 -19.43
CA VAL A 34 -28.12 -1.25 -19.37
C VAL A 34 -28.71 -2.21 -20.39
N ASN A 35 -27.85 -2.91 -21.13
CA ASN A 35 -28.22 -3.82 -22.20
C ASN A 35 -27.52 -5.17 -22.03
N PRO A 36 -28.13 -6.13 -21.31
CA PRO A 36 -27.58 -7.47 -21.17
C PRO A 36 -27.70 -8.23 -22.48
N ILE A 37 -26.64 -8.91 -22.88
CA ILE A 37 -26.51 -9.64 -24.14
C ILE A 37 -26.15 -11.08 -23.82
N ASN A 38 -27.04 -12.00 -24.20
CA ASN A 38 -26.80 -13.42 -23.99
C ASN A 38 -25.77 -13.94 -25.01
N LEU A 39 -24.58 -14.31 -24.54
CA LEU A 39 -23.53 -14.84 -25.39
C LEU A 39 -23.97 -16.12 -26.12
N ARG A 40 -24.90 -16.88 -25.53
CA ARG A 40 -25.47 -18.10 -26.11
C ARG A 40 -26.27 -17.85 -27.39
N ASP A 41 -26.61 -16.61 -27.71
CA ASP A 41 -27.29 -16.27 -28.97
C ASP A 41 -26.31 -16.07 -30.14
N TYR A 42 -25.00 -16.07 -29.86
CA TYR A 42 -23.92 -15.93 -30.85
C TYR A 42 -23.19 -17.25 -31.16
N THR A 43 -23.71 -18.37 -30.66
CA THR A 43 -23.23 -19.73 -30.94
C THR A 43 -23.93 -20.32 -32.17
N GLU A 44 -23.26 -21.21 -32.91
CA GLU A 44 -23.84 -21.87 -34.09
C GLU A 44 -24.41 -23.26 -33.79
N ASP A 45 -23.99 -23.90 -32.70
CA ASP A 45 -24.39 -25.25 -32.37
C ASP A 45 -25.75 -25.29 -31.66
N LYS A 46 -26.48 -26.40 -31.86
CA LYS A 46 -27.81 -26.64 -31.27
C LYS A 46 -27.82 -26.55 -29.74
N HIS A 47 -26.69 -26.85 -29.08
CA HIS A 47 -26.58 -26.87 -27.62
C HIS A 47 -26.20 -25.50 -27.02
N LYS A 48 -25.99 -24.49 -27.86
CA LYS A 48 -25.56 -23.13 -27.47
C LYS A 48 -24.30 -23.16 -26.59
N THR A 49 -23.29 -23.87 -27.09
CA THR A 49 -22.02 -24.13 -26.38
C THR A 49 -21.09 -22.93 -26.46
N VAL A 50 -20.69 -22.39 -25.31
CA VAL A 50 -19.86 -21.17 -25.22
C VAL A 50 -18.44 -21.44 -24.70
N ASP A 51 -18.12 -22.70 -24.42
CA ASP A 51 -16.88 -23.11 -23.75
C ASP A 51 -16.37 -24.45 -24.29
N ASP A 52 -15.09 -24.74 -24.07
CA ASP A 52 -14.43 -25.99 -24.48
C ASP A 52 -13.23 -26.29 -23.56
N TYR A 53 -12.61 -27.46 -23.74
CA TYR A 53 -11.39 -27.85 -23.03
C TYR A 53 -10.20 -26.96 -23.40
N GLN A 54 -9.36 -26.66 -22.40
CA GLN A 54 -8.14 -25.88 -22.61
C GLN A 54 -7.03 -26.68 -23.31
N TYR A 55 -6.31 -26.03 -24.23
CA TYR A 55 -5.06 -26.56 -24.78
C TYR A 55 -3.95 -26.56 -23.71
N GLY A 56 -3.05 -27.54 -23.76
CA GLY A 56 -1.92 -27.67 -22.81
C GLY A 56 -2.22 -28.52 -21.57
N GLY A 57 -3.46 -29.01 -21.42
CA GLY A 57 -3.90 -29.73 -20.23
C GLY A 57 -4.26 -28.78 -19.08
N GLY A 58 -4.83 -29.33 -18.01
CA GLY A 58 -5.34 -28.56 -16.87
C GLY A 58 -6.78 -28.94 -16.51
N HIS A 59 -7.28 -28.37 -15.42
CA HIS A 59 -8.67 -28.54 -14.99
C HIS A 59 -9.51 -27.33 -15.43
N GLY A 60 -10.78 -27.57 -15.76
CA GLY A 60 -11.73 -26.51 -16.13
C GLY A 60 -11.90 -26.30 -17.64
N LEU A 61 -12.77 -25.36 -17.97
CA LEU A 61 -13.21 -25.03 -19.33
C LEU A 61 -12.82 -23.58 -19.65
N VAL A 62 -12.62 -23.28 -20.92
CA VAL A 62 -12.28 -21.93 -21.41
C VAL A 62 -13.36 -21.48 -22.39
N MET A 63 -13.81 -20.23 -22.25
CA MET A 63 -14.83 -19.69 -23.14
C MET A 63 -14.28 -19.55 -24.56
N LYS A 64 -15.08 -20.03 -25.53
CA LYS A 64 -14.73 -20.07 -26.95
C LYS A 64 -14.58 -18.64 -27.52
N PRO A 65 -13.58 -18.41 -28.38
CA PRO A 65 -13.35 -17.08 -28.95
C PRO A 65 -14.45 -16.65 -29.93
N GLU A 66 -15.06 -17.57 -30.68
CA GLU A 66 -15.95 -17.23 -31.80
C GLU A 66 -17.25 -16.55 -31.37
N PRO A 67 -18.00 -17.04 -30.35
CA PRO A 67 -19.21 -16.35 -29.90
C PRO A 67 -18.92 -14.95 -29.35
N ILE A 68 -17.79 -14.78 -28.65
CA ILE A 68 -17.38 -13.49 -28.08
C ILE A 68 -17.02 -12.51 -29.18
N TYR A 69 -16.22 -12.95 -30.16
CA TYR A 69 -15.88 -12.16 -31.35
C TYR A 69 -17.15 -11.67 -32.05
N LYS A 70 -18.12 -12.56 -32.30
CA LYS A 70 -19.36 -12.22 -33.01
C LYS A 70 -20.22 -11.22 -32.23
N ALA A 71 -20.35 -11.41 -30.91
CA ALA A 71 -21.10 -10.49 -30.06
C ALA A 71 -20.49 -9.08 -30.08
N ILE A 72 -19.17 -8.97 -29.94
CA ILE A 72 -18.47 -7.69 -29.97
C ILE A 72 -18.54 -7.06 -31.36
N ALA A 73 -18.33 -7.83 -32.43
CA ALA A 73 -18.39 -7.35 -33.81
C ALA A 73 -19.79 -6.83 -34.17
N ASP A 74 -20.86 -7.52 -33.74
CA ASP A 74 -22.24 -7.06 -33.94
C ASP A 74 -22.49 -5.72 -33.24
N LEU A 75 -21.99 -5.53 -32.01
CA LEU A 75 -22.09 -4.25 -31.31
C LEU A 75 -21.31 -3.14 -32.01
N LYS A 76 -20.02 -3.39 -32.34
CA LYS A 76 -19.16 -2.44 -33.05
C LYS A 76 -19.71 -2.07 -34.42
N SER A 77 -20.47 -2.95 -35.08
CA SER A 77 -21.15 -2.62 -36.35
C SER A 77 -22.28 -1.60 -36.22
N LYS A 78 -22.89 -1.49 -35.03
CA LYS A 78 -24.03 -0.61 -34.76
C LYS A 78 -23.61 0.73 -34.18
N LYS A 79 -22.58 0.73 -33.33
CA LYS A 79 -22.06 1.92 -32.66
C LYS A 79 -20.64 1.67 -32.18
N ASP A 80 -19.83 2.72 -32.20
CA ASP A 80 -18.51 2.67 -31.56
C ASP A 80 -18.69 2.47 -30.05
N THR A 81 -18.09 1.40 -29.52
CA THR A 81 -18.26 0.95 -28.14
C THR A 81 -16.91 0.58 -27.57
N HIS A 82 -16.63 1.07 -26.37
CA HIS A 82 -15.39 0.79 -25.66
C HIS A 82 -15.48 -0.56 -24.96
N VAL A 83 -14.66 -1.52 -25.37
CA VAL A 83 -14.75 -2.92 -24.95
C VAL A 83 -13.81 -3.19 -23.77
N VAL A 84 -14.41 -3.49 -22.63
CA VAL A 84 -13.73 -3.81 -21.38
C VAL A 84 -13.86 -5.30 -21.08
N PHE A 85 -12.74 -6.00 -21.04
CA PHE A 85 -12.69 -7.38 -20.53
C PHE A 85 -12.52 -7.36 -19.01
N LEU A 86 -13.38 -8.10 -18.31
CA LEU A 86 -13.32 -8.20 -16.85
C LEU A 86 -12.44 -9.38 -16.47
N ASP A 87 -11.22 -9.08 -16.03
CA ASP A 87 -10.15 -10.05 -15.86
C ASP A 87 -9.25 -9.64 -14.68
N PRO A 88 -8.90 -10.54 -13.74
CA PRO A 88 -8.03 -10.22 -12.61
C PRO A 88 -6.62 -9.76 -13.04
N ARG A 89 -6.21 -10.04 -14.29
CA ARG A 89 -4.94 -9.56 -14.89
C ARG A 89 -5.01 -8.10 -15.35
N GLY A 90 -6.20 -7.48 -15.34
CA GLY A 90 -6.44 -6.10 -15.79
C GLY A 90 -5.97 -5.03 -14.80
N GLU A 91 -6.05 -3.77 -15.22
CA GLU A 91 -5.80 -2.64 -14.32
C GLU A 91 -6.83 -2.64 -13.20
N GLN A 92 -6.40 -2.42 -11.95
CA GLN A 92 -7.32 -2.39 -10.82
C GLN A 92 -8.26 -1.18 -10.91
N PHE A 93 -9.56 -1.43 -10.79
CA PHE A 93 -10.60 -0.41 -10.84
C PHE A 93 -10.48 0.55 -9.66
N THR A 94 -10.46 1.84 -9.96
CA THR A 94 -10.43 2.93 -8.97
C THR A 94 -11.47 3.99 -9.30
N GLN A 95 -11.71 4.94 -8.39
CA GLN A 95 -12.59 6.08 -8.67
C GLN A 95 -12.14 6.87 -9.90
N LYS A 96 -10.83 7.01 -10.14
CA LYS A 96 -10.29 7.62 -11.37
C LYS A 96 -10.63 6.83 -12.63
N THR A 97 -10.66 5.50 -12.51
CA THR A 97 -11.12 4.62 -13.60
C THR A 97 -12.61 4.87 -13.87
N ALA A 98 -13.43 5.04 -12.84
CA ALA A 98 -14.85 5.36 -12.99
C ALA A 98 -15.06 6.72 -13.70
N GLU A 99 -14.33 7.75 -13.28
CA GLU A 99 -14.33 9.09 -13.91
C GLU A 99 -13.86 9.03 -15.38
N ARG A 100 -12.86 8.21 -15.69
CA ARG A 100 -12.40 8.00 -17.07
C ARG A 100 -13.47 7.31 -17.90
N LEU A 101 -14.03 6.21 -17.41
CA LEU A 101 -15.08 5.45 -18.08
C LEU A 101 -16.36 6.26 -18.26
N TYR A 102 -16.66 7.18 -17.34
CA TYR A 102 -17.76 8.12 -17.46
C TYR A 102 -17.68 8.99 -18.73
N ASN A 103 -16.51 9.18 -19.34
CA ASN A 103 -16.41 9.95 -20.58
C ASN A 103 -16.89 9.19 -21.83
N TYR A 104 -17.12 7.87 -21.74
CA TYR A 104 -17.62 7.08 -22.87
C TYR A 104 -19.15 7.07 -22.90
N ASP A 105 -19.71 7.16 -24.11
CA ASP A 105 -21.17 7.09 -24.33
C ASP A 105 -21.68 5.67 -24.54
N ASP A 106 -20.80 4.73 -24.86
CA ASP A 106 -21.10 3.32 -25.07
C ASP A 106 -19.94 2.47 -24.56
N ILE A 107 -20.21 1.59 -23.61
CA ILE A 107 -19.22 0.69 -23.02
C ILE A 107 -19.77 -0.73 -23.07
N THR A 108 -18.93 -1.67 -23.49
CA THR A 108 -19.26 -3.10 -23.54
C THR A 108 -18.38 -3.87 -22.56
N PHE A 109 -19.00 -4.47 -21.57
CA PHE A 109 -18.33 -5.34 -20.60
C PHE A 109 -18.45 -6.81 -21.03
N VAL A 110 -17.31 -7.49 -21.13
CA VAL A 110 -17.24 -8.92 -21.45
C VAL A 110 -17.02 -9.70 -20.16
N CYS A 111 -18.04 -10.46 -19.74
CA CYS A 111 -18.00 -11.24 -18.51
C CYS A 111 -17.42 -12.64 -18.78
N GLY A 112 -16.21 -12.90 -18.27
CA GLY A 112 -15.63 -14.25 -18.26
C GLY A 112 -16.32 -15.18 -17.27
N ARG A 113 -16.23 -16.48 -17.53
CA ARG A 113 -16.66 -17.61 -16.69
C ARG A 113 -15.65 -18.75 -16.81
N TYR A 114 -15.81 -19.77 -15.98
CA TYR A 114 -14.93 -20.94 -15.95
C TYR A 114 -13.47 -20.53 -15.62
N GLU A 115 -12.46 -21.06 -16.33
CA GLU A 115 -11.06 -20.62 -16.18
C GLU A 115 -10.78 -19.26 -16.84
N GLY A 116 -11.70 -18.79 -17.68
CA GLY A 116 -11.59 -17.51 -18.36
C GLY A 116 -11.97 -17.57 -19.84
N ILE A 117 -11.50 -16.58 -20.57
CA ILE A 117 -11.77 -16.39 -22.00
C ILE A 117 -10.50 -16.71 -22.79
N ASP A 118 -10.65 -17.30 -23.97
CA ASP A 118 -9.53 -17.51 -24.90
C ASP A 118 -8.75 -16.20 -25.14
N ASP A 119 -7.45 -16.24 -24.88
CA ASP A 119 -6.61 -15.05 -24.90
C ASP A 119 -6.56 -14.36 -26.27
N ARG A 120 -6.80 -15.07 -27.38
CA ARG A 120 -6.75 -14.51 -28.74
C ARG A 120 -7.89 -13.53 -28.99
N VAL A 121 -9.13 -13.84 -28.55
CA VAL A 121 -10.25 -12.90 -28.76
C VAL A 121 -10.05 -11.63 -27.94
N ARG A 122 -9.43 -11.75 -26.77
CA ARG A 122 -9.07 -10.62 -25.92
C ARG A 122 -8.03 -9.72 -26.59
N GLU A 123 -6.96 -10.28 -27.15
CA GLU A 123 -5.97 -9.50 -27.92
C GLU A 123 -6.57 -8.79 -29.15
N LEU A 124 -7.55 -9.42 -29.79
CA LEU A 124 -8.18 -8.86 -31.00
C LEU A 124 -9.25 -7.80 -30.72
N MET A 125 -9.92 -7.88 -29.56
CA MET A 125 -11.16 -7.12 -29.32
C MET A 125 -11.16 -6.22 -28.10
N ALA A 126 -10.28 -6.46 -27.12
CA ALA A 126 -10.25 -5.65 -25.90
C ALA A 126 -9.64 -4.27 -26.20
N ASP A 127 -10.35 -3.22 -25.81
CA ASP A 127 -9.77 -1.88 -25.74
C ASP A 127 -9.02 -1.72 -24.40
N GLU A 128 -9.51 -2.36 -23.33
CA GLU A 128 -8.77 -2.52 -22.07
C GLU A 128 -9.25 -3.74 -21.25
N MET A 129 -8.50 -4.07 -20.19
CA MET A 129 -8.88 -5.06 -19.19
C MET A 129 -8.95 -4.42 -17.81
N ILE A 130 -9.99 -4.74 -17.04
CA ILE A 130 -10.19 -4.21 -15.69
C ILE A 130 -10.38 -5.35 -14.67
N SER A 131 -9.66 -5.25 -13.56
CA SER A 131 -9.85 -6.06 -12.35
C SER A 131 -10.57 -5.24 -11.28
N ILE A 132 -11.48 -5.83 -10.51
CA ILE A 132 -12.11 -5.14 -9.37
C ILE A 132 -11.34 -5.33 -8.05
N GLY A 133 -10.24 -6.09 -8.06
CA GLY A 133 -9.34 -6.26 -6.91
C GLY A 133 -8.61 -7.61 -6.90
N ASP A 134 -7.76 -7.78 -5.89
CA ASP A 134 -6.86 -8.92 -5.74
C ASP A 134 -7.57 -10.13 -5.11
N PHE A 135 -8.63 -10.61 -5.76
CA PHE A 135 -9.41 -11.78 -5.37
C PHE A 135 -10.05 -12.45 -6.59
N VAL A 136 -10.52 -13.69 -6.42
CA VAL A 136 -11.14 -14.48 -7.50
C VAL A 136 -12.63 -14.64 -7.24
N ILE A 137 -13.44 -14.42 -8.28
CA ILE A 137 -14.89 -14.63 -8.28
C ILE A 137 -15.30 -15.53 -9.45
N THR A 138 -16.49 -16.11 -9.36
CA THR A 138 -16.97 -17.13 -10.32
C THR A 138 -17.32 -16.60 -11.71
N GLY A 139 -17.35 -15.29 -11.90
CA GLY A 139 -17.71 -14.67 -13.18
C GLY A 139 -17.66 -13.15 -13.16
N GLY A 140 -17.53 -12.56 -14.36
CA GLY A 140 -17.40 -11.12 -14.53
C GLY A 140 -18.67 -10.31 -14.25
N GLU A 141 -19.84 -10.93 -14.08
CA GLU A 141 -21.11 -10.19 -13.95
C GLU A 141 -21.12 -9.25 -12.74
N LEU A 142 -20.57 -9.69 -11.60
CA LEU A 142 -20.48 -8.85 -10.40
C LEU A 142 -19.50 -7.69 -10.60
N ALA A 143 -18.41 -7.91 -11.36
CA ALA A 143 -17.48 -6.86 -11.72
C ALA A 143 -18.12 -5.83 -12.66
N ALA A 144 -18.88 -6.27 -13.66
CA ALA A 144 -19.63 -5.39 -14.56
C ALA A 144 -20.62 -4.52 -13.79
N VAL A 145 -21.41 -5.13 -12.91
CA VAL A 145 -22.37 -4.42 -12.05
C VAL A 145 -21.68 -3.39 -11.19
N THR A 146 -20.58 -3.76 -10.52
CA THR A 146 -19.83 -2.86 -9.63
C THR A 146 -19.28 -1.65 -10.38
N ILE A 147 -18.72 -1.88 -11.57
CA ILE A 147 -18.18 -0.79 -12.40
C ILE A 147 -19.30 0.09 -12.94
N ILE A 148 -20.39 -0.49 -13.45
CA ILE A 148 -21.53 0.28 -13.95
C ILE A 148 -22.15 1.12 -12.83
N ASP A 149 -22.28 0.59 -11.61
CA ASP A 149 -22.78 1.35 -10.46
C ASP A 149 -21.90 2.58 -10.18
N ALA A 150 -20.60 2.38 -10.01
CA ALA A 150 -19.66 3.47 -9.75
C ALA A 150 -19.66 4.54 -10.85
N VAL A 151 -19.69 4.13 -12.13
CA VAL A 151 -19.71 5.07 -13.27
C VAL A 151 -21.06 5.77 -13.41
N ALA A 152 -22.17 5.06 -13.24
CA ALA A 152 -23.51 5.64 -13.41
C ALA A 152 -23.85 6.65 -12.31
N ARG A 153 -23.31 6.50 -11.10
CA ARG A 153 -23.43 7.48 -10.00
C ARG A 153 -22.89 8.86 -10.37
N LEU A 154 -21.93 8.93 -11.30
CA LEU A 154 -21.36 10.19 -11.80
C LEU A 154 -22.28 10.92 -12.79
N ILE A 155 -23.34 10.27 -13.28
CA ILE A 155 -24.29 10.89 -14.21
C ILE A 155 -25.16 11.89 -13.44
N PRO A 156 -25.18 13.18 -13.82
CA PRO A 156 -26.04 14.18 -13.20
C PRO A 156 -27.50 13.73 -13.17
N GLY A 157 -28.14 13.84 -12.00
CA GLY A 157 -29.52 13.41 -11.78
C GLY A 157 -29.70 11.98 -11.25
N VAL A 158 -28.66 11.12 -11.24
CA VAL A 158 -28.78 9.76 -10.68
C VAL A 158 -28.85 9.77 -9.15
N LEU A 159 -27.98 10.53 -8.47
CA LEU A 159 -27.94 10.61 -7.00
C LEU A 159 -28.88 11.67 -6.41
N GLY A 160 -29.48 12.52 -7.25
CA GLY A 160 -30.43 13.56 -6.83
C GLY A 160 -29.81 14.82 -6.21
N ASP A 161 -28.68 14.71 -5.50
CA ASP A 161 -27.89 15.84 -5.00
C ASP A 161 -26.59 15.99 -5.80
N GLU A 162 -26.40 17.14 -6.44
CA GLU A 162 -25.25 17.44 -7.29
C GLU A 162 -23.94 17.58 -6.52
N ASN A 163 -23.99 17.83 -5.20
CA ASN A 163 -22.79 17.97 -4.38
C ASN A 163 -22.29 16.64 -3.78
N SER A 164 -23.15 15.63 -3.69
CA SER A 164 -22.82 14.35 -3.06
C SER A 164 -21.55 13.68 -3.64
N PRO A 165 -21.33 13.62 -4.97
CA PRO A 165 -20.11 13.00 -5.52
C PRO A 165 -18.79 13.71 -5.14
N ASN A 166 -18.85 15.01 -4.81
CA ASN A 166 -17.66 15.85 -4.65
C ASN A 166 -16.99 15.71 -3.27
N GLU A 167 -17.74 15.27 -2.26
CA GLU A 167 -17.24 15.07 -0.89
C GLU A 167 -17.01 13.59 -0.53
N GLU A 168 -17.28 12.67 -1.46
CA GLU A 168 -17.17 11.23 -1.25
C GLU A 168 -15.73 10.75 -1.07
N SER A 169 -15.63 9.60 -0.41
CA SER A 169 -14.37 8.86 -0.28
C SER A 169 -13.71 8.66 -1.66
N PHE A 170 -12.38 8.78 -1.70
CA PHE A 170 -11.54 8.67 -2.89
C PHE A 170 -11.59 9.84 -3.88
N THR A 171 -12.68 10.62 -3.97
CA THR A 171 -12.78 11.80 -4.85
C THR A 171 -11.73 12.85 -4.51
N THR A 172 -11.58 13.15 -3.21
CA THR A 172 -10.56 14.10 -2.72
C THR A 172 -9.19 13.46 -2.51
N GLY A 173 -9.05 12.15 -2.75
CA GLY A 173 -7.87 11.37 -2.37
C GLY A 173 -7.78 11.05 -0.87
N LEU A 174 -8.84 11.30 -0.10
CA LEU A 174 -8.99 10.92 1.31
C LEU A 174 -10.27 10.07 1.48
N LEU A 175 -10.41 9.40 2.64
CA LEU A 175 -11.65 8.78 3.07
C LEU A 175 -12.59 9.82 3.70
N GLU A 176 -13.89 9.56 3.68
CA GLU A 176 -14.87 10.43 4.36
C GLU A 176 -14.69 10.46 5.89
N TYR A 177 -15.15 11.57 6.45
CA TYR A 177 -15.27 11.76 7.88
C TYR A 177 -16.45 10.95 8.45
N PRO A 178 -16.47 10.65 9.76
CA PRO A 178 -17.60 9.94 10.36
C PRO A 178 -18.88 10.77 10.30
N HIS A 179 -19.97 10.12 9.90
CA HIS A 179 -21.31 10.73 9.83
C HIS A 179 -22.10 10.45 11.10
N PHE A 180 -22.88 11.46 11.52
CA PHE A 180 -23.76 11.38 12.67
C PHE A 180 -25.16 11.81 12.26
N THR A 181 -26.16 11.15 12.83
CA THR A 181 -27.57 11.52 12.65
C THR A 181 -28.29 11.48 13.99
N ARG A 182 -29.56 11.87 14.00
CA ARG A 182 -30.40 11.84 15.20
C ARG A 182 -30.56 10.39 15.70
N PRO A 183 -30.64 10.17 17.03
CA PRO A 183 -30.64 11.16 18.12
C PRO A 183 -29.25 11.72 18.48
N ALA A 184 -29.21 12.87 19.18
CA ALA A 184 -27.96 13.54 19.56
C ALA A 184 -27.09 12.74 20.56
N GLU A 185 -27.69 11.79 21.28
CA GLU A 185 -27.00 10.83 22.12
C GLU A 185 -27.60 9.43 21.89
N PHE A 186 -26.73 8.46 21.64
CA PHE A 186 -27.09 7.06 21.46
C PHE A 186 -26.22 6.19 22.37
N MET A 187 -26.85 5.51 23.34
CA MET A 187 -26.16 4.62 24.29
C MET A 187 -24.97 5.28 25.01
N GLY A 188 -25.13 6.52 25.47
CA GLY A 188 -24.07 7.28 26.16
C GLY A 188 -23.02 7.89 25.22
N LYS A 189 -23.09 7.65 23.91
CA LYS A 189 -22.22 8.29 22.91
C LYS A 189 -22.92 9.52 22.32
N LYS A 190 -22.34 10.69 22.54
CA LYS A 190 -22.84 11.97 22.03
C LYS A 190 -22.29 12.28 20.65
N VAL A 191 -23.08 12.99 19.84
CA VAL A 191 -22.60 13.64 18.62
C VAL A 191 -21.57 14.73 19.03
N PRO A 192 -20.44 14.88 18.30
CA PRO A 192 -19.46 15.92 18.56
C PRO A 192 -20.11 17.32 18.63
N GLU A 193 -19.81 18.09 19.68
CA GLU A 193 -20.44 19.40 19.94
C GLU A 193 -20.25 20.38 18.77
N VAL A 194 -19.10 20.30 18.08
CA VAL A 194 -18.80 21.10 16.88
C VAL A 194 -19.83 20.90 15.75
N LEU A 195 -20.43 19.71 15.63
CA LEU A 195 -21.44 19.43 14.61
C LEU A 195 -22.81 20.04 14.95
N ILE A 196 -22.98 20.53 16.18
CA ILE A 196 -24.22 21.15 16.69
C ILE A 196 -24.03 22.66 16.90
N SER A 197 -22.81 23.18 16.79
CA SER A 197 -22.50 24.60 17.04
C SER A 197 -23.06 25.55 15.98
N GLY A 198 -23.36 25.05 14.79
CA GLY A 198 -23.79 25.86 13.63
C GLY A 198 -22.66 26.65 12.97
N ASN A 199 -21.42 26.51 13.43
CA ASN A 199 -20.26 27.18 12.84
C ASN A 199 -19.74 26.38 11.64
N HIS A 200 -20.11 26.81 10.43
CA HIS A 200 -19.76 26.12 9.18
C HIS A 200 -18.25 25.91 8.99
N GLU A 201 -17.41 26.87 9.40
CA GLU A 201 -15.96 26.76 9.22
C GLU A 201 -15.33 25.78 10.22
N GLU A 202 -15.80 25.77 11.47
CA GLU A 202 -15.37 24.77 12.45
C GLU A 202 -15.82 23.36 12.05
N ILE A 203 -17.02 23.23 11.51
CA ILE A 203 -17.54 21.96 10.98
C ILE A 203 -16.69 21.49 9.80
N ARG A 204 -16.38 22.36 8.83
CA ARG A 204 -15.51 22.03 7.69
C ARG A 204 -14.13 21.56 8.16
N ARG A 205 -13.51 22.29 9.08
CA ARG A 205 -12.17 21.95 9.60
C ARG A 205 -12.19 20.66 10.41
N TRP A 206 -13.24 20.41 11.19
CA TRP A 206 -13.41 19.15 11.91
C TRP A 206 -13.58 17.98 10.94
N ARG A 207 -14.40 18.12 9.89
CA ARG A 207 -14.60 17.11 8.84
C ARG A 207 -13.28 16.78 8.14
N LEU A 208 -12.51 17.78 7.74
CA LEU A 208 -11.19 17.57 7.13
C LEU A 208 -10.23 16.83 8.09
N THR A 209 -10.25 17.21 9.37
CA THR A 209 -9.40 16.59 10.39
C THR A 209 -9.72 15.12 10.60
N GLU A 210 -11.00 14.79 10.77
CA GLU A 210 -11.41 13.39 10.94
C GLU A 210 -11.28 12.58 9.65
N SER A 211 -11.42 13.19 8.47
CA SER A 211 -11.12 12.56 7.18
C SER A 211 -9.64 12.15 7.08
N ILE A 212 -8.71 13.07 7.39
CA ILE A 212 -7.27 12.76 7.42
C ILE A 212 -6.96 11.69 8.46
N LYS A 213 -7.53 11.79 9.66
CA LYS A 213 -7.35 10.82 10.73
C LYS A 213 -7.84 9.42 10.32
N THR A 214 -9.05 9.33 9.78
CA THR A 214 -9.64 8.08 9.27
C THR A 214 -8.80 7.49 8.13
N THR A 215 -8.29 8.35 7.23
CA THR A 215 -7.40 7.92 6.15
C THR A 215 -6.07 7.42 6.70
N LEU A 216 -5.47 8.10 7.67
CA LEU A 216 -4.21 7.69 8.29
C LEU A 216 -4.34 6.32 8.99
N GLN A 217 -5.48 6.08 9.66
CA GLN A 217 -5.75 4.82 10.35
C GLN A 217 -6.03 3.67 9.38
N ASN A 218 -6.89 3.89 8.38
CA ASN A 218 -7.42 2.79 7.56
C ASN A 218 -6.72 2.62 6.20
N ARG A 219 -6.18 3.70 5.63
CA ARG A 219 -5.58 3.76 4.27
C ARG A 219 -4.42 4.76 4.20
N PRO A 220 -3.35 4.60 5.01
CA PRO A 220 -2.23 5.56 5.01
C PRO A 220 -1.52 5.65 3.66
N ASP A 221 -1.64 4.62 2.81
CA ASP A 221 -1.16 4.64 1.42
C ASP A 221 -1.77 5.78 0.60
N MET A 222 -3.02 6.19 0.89
CA MET A 222 -3.67 7.31 0.20
C MET A 222 -3.04 8.65 0.55
N ILE A 223 -2.66 8.86 1.82
CA ILE A 223 -1.95 10.07 2.27
C ILE A 223 -0.60 10.19 1.55
N LEU A 224 0.12 9.08 1.40
CA LEU A 224 1.42 9.06 0.71
C LEU A 224 1.32 9.39 -0.79
N ARG A 225 0.18 9.10 -1.42
CA ARG A 225 -0.05 9.32 -2.86
C ARG A 225 -0.63 10.70 -3.16
N LYS A 226 -1.31 11.32 -2.19
CA LYS A 226 -1.98 12.61 -2.35
C LYS A 226 -0.98 13.76 -2.19
N SER A 227 -1.05 14.73 -3.09
CA SER A 227 -0.42 16.04 -2.88
C SER A 227 -1.28 16.82 -1.88
N LEU A 228 -0.83 16.86 -0.62
CA LEU A 228 -1.52 17.56 0.45
C LEU A 228 -1.39 19.08 0.29
N SER A 229 -2.48 19.79 0.53
CA SER A 229 -2.48 21.22 0.74
C SER A 229 -1.78 21.58 2.06
N ARG A 230 -1.40 22.85 2.22
CA ARG A 230 -0.75 23.34 3.44
C ARG A 230 -1.60 23.11 4.71
N GLU A 231 -2.92 23.22 4.61
CA GLU A 231 -3.82 22.94 5.74
C GLU A 231 -3.82 21.45 6.10
N GLU A 232 -3.94 20.58 5.09
CA GLU A 232 -3.90 19.11 5.29
C GLU A 232 -2.56 18.66 5.87
N GLU A 233 -1.43 19.22 5.42
CA GLU A 233 -0.09 18.97 5.99
C GLU A 233 -0.01 19.37 7.46
N GLN A 234 -0.56 20.54 7.83
CA GLN A 234 -0.56 21.02 9.21
C GLN A 234 -1.38 20.11 10.12
N ILE A 235 -2.55 19.68 9.65
CA ILE A 235 -3.43 18.75 10.38
C ILE A 235 -2.73 17.39 10.54
N LEU A 236 -2.20 16.82 9.45
CA LEU A 236 -1.47 15.57 9.47
C LEU A 236 -0.29 15.64 10.43
N TRP A 237 0.45 16.74 10.40
CA TRP A 237 1.57 16.96 11.32
C TRP A 237 1.09 17.06 12.77
N SER A 238 -0.02 17.75 13.05
CA SER A 238 -0.58 17.80 14.41
C SER A 238 -1.04 16.43 14.92
N LEU A 239 -1.53 15.56 14.03
CA LEU A 239 -1.98 14.21 14.37
C LEU A 239 -0.83 13.22 14.59
N THR A 240 0.28 13.40 13.86
CA THR A 240 1.41 12.44 13.85
C THR A 240 2.58 12.85 14.75
N ARG A 241 2.69 14.14 15.10
CA ARG A 241 3.84 14.63 15.88
C ARG A 241 3.79 14.11 17.31
N GLY A 242 4.87 13.41 17.69
CA GLY A 242 5.02 12.90 19.06
C GLY A 242 4.22 11.63 19.35
N VAL A 243 3.56 11.04 18.34
CA VAL A 243 2.94 9.72 18.49
C VAL A 243 4.01 8.71 18.86
N GLN A 244 3.77 8.03 19.98
CA GLN A 244 4.61 6.94 20.44
C GLN A 244 4.32 5.70 19.61
N ARG A 245 5.33 5.18 18.92
CA ARG A 245 5.20 3.92 18.19
C ARG A 245 4.78 2.80 19.12
N LYS A 246 3.97 1.88 18.60
CA LYS A 246 3.58 0.64 19.27
C LYS A 246 4.78 -0.17 19.76
N TYR A 247 5.91 -0.10 19.05
CA TYR A 247 7.15 -0.81 19.41
C TYR A 247 8.40 0.07 19.24
N ASN A 248 9.38 -0.19 20.10
CA ASN A 248 10.66 0.50 20.12
C ASN A 248 11.62 -0.15 19.12
N ILE A 249 12.14 0.66 18.19
CA ILE A 249 13.14 0.22 17.20
C ILE A 249 14.52 0.70 17.65
N TYR A 250 15.47 -0.22 17.57
CA TYR A 250 16.88 -0.03 17.81
C TYR A 250 17.67 -0.41 16.55
N VAL A 251 18.80 0.25 16.34
CA VAL A 251 19.70 -0.03 15.22
C VAL A 251 21.08 -0.34 15.77
N ALA A 252 21.72 -1.40 15.30
CA ALA A 252 23.13 -1.68 15.58
C ALA A 252 23.94 -1.79 14.28
N LEU A 253 24.97 -0.96 14.15
CA LEU A 253 25.98 -1.06 13.11
C LEU A 253 27.16 -1.91 13.61
N MET A 254 27.30 -3.08 13.02
CA MET A 254 28.25 -4.11 13.40
C MET A 254 29.53 -4.01 12.56
N HIS A 255 30.67 -4.04 13.25
CA HIS A 255 32.00 -4.06 12.62
C HIS A 255 32.75 -5.38 12.80
N TYR A 256 32.17 -6.32 13.54
CA TYR A 256 32.68 -7.68 13.73
C TYR A 256 31.53 -8.58 14.20
N PRO A 257 31.51 -9.88 13.84
CA PRO A 257 32.35 -10.54 12.84
C PRO A 257 31.85 -10.29 11.41
N MET A 258 32.66 -9.64 10.57
CA MET A 258 32.32 -9.35 9.17
C MET A 258 33.09 -10.25 8.21
N ARG A 259 32.57 -10.43 6.99
CA ARG A 259 33.33 -11.02 5.89
C ARG A 259 34.17 -9.96 5.19
N ASP A 260 35.35 -10.35 4.73
CA ASP A 260 36.08 -9.62 3.69
C ASP A 260 35.76 -10.16 2.29
N LYS A 261 36.45 -9.62 1.28
CA LYS A 261 36.32 -10.03 -0.13
C LYS A 261 36.71 -11.50 -0.39
N GLU A 262 37.53 -12.08 0.48
CA GLU A 262 37.99 -13.48 0.42
C GLU A 262 37.11 -14.40 1.30
N GLY A 263 36.10 -13.85 1.97
CA GLY A 263 35.20 -14.57 2.86
C GLY A 263 35.76 -14.85 4.25
N LYS A 264 36.92 -14.29 4.62
CA LYS A 264 37.53 -14.44 5.95
C LYS A 264 36.82 -13.54 6.96
N VAL A 265 36.84 -13.97 8.22
CA VAL A 265 36.29 -13.20 9.34
C VAL A 265 37.24 -12.06 9.70
N VAL A 266 36.76 -10.83 9.64
CA VAL A 266 37.54 -9.62 9.89
C VAL A 266 36.79 -8.63 10.79
N THR A 267 37.54 -7.69 11.36
CA THR A 267 36.98 -6.47 11.97
C THR A 267 37.13 -5.31 11.00
N THR A 268 36.07 -4.55 10.77
CA THR A 268 36.07 -3.34 9.92
C THR A 268 36.27 -2.08 10.76
N SER A 269 36.66 -0.98 10.11
CA SER A 269 36.86 0.32 10.76
C SER A 269 35.55 1.13 10.83
N ILE A 270 35.38 1.88 11.91
CA ILE A 270 34.28 2.85 12.03
C ILE A 270 34.61 4.06 11.16
N THR A 271 33.68 4.45 10.27
CA THR A 271 33.84 5.68 9.49
C THR A 271 33.07 6.84 10.10
N ASN A 272 33.59 8.06 9.93
CA ASN A 272 32.91 9.26 10.41
C ASN A 272 31.54 9.45 9.70
N MET A 273 31.45 9.09 8.42
CA MET A 273 30.19 9.16 7.67
C MET A 273 29.12 8.24 8.26
N ASP A 274 29.49 7.03 8.71
CA ASP A 274 28.54 6.10 9.32
C ASP A 274 27.97 6.66 10.63
N LEU A 275 28.80 7.33 11.42
CA LEU A 275 28.34 8.00 12.63
C LEU A 275 27.35 9.12 12.29
N HIS A 276 27.67 9.98 11.33
CA HIS A 276 26.85 11.13 10.99
C HIS A 276 25.53 10.79 10.29
N ASP A 277 25.58 9.95 9.26
CA ASP A 277 24.42 9.71 8.40
C ASP A 277 23.42 8.79 9.07
N ILE A 278 23.90 7.74 9.76
CA ILE A 278 23.02 6.79 10.43
C ILE A 278 22.41 7.41 11.70
N SER A 279 23.15 8.21 12.48
CA SER A 279 22.56 8.91 13.64
C SER A 279 21.42 9.83 13.21
N ARG A 280 21.59 10.56 12.10
CA ARG A 280 20.54 11.42 11.54
C ARG A 280 19.35 10.61 11.03
N SER A 281 19.60 9.53 10.28
CA SER A 281 18.54 8.63 9.80
C SER A 281 17.75 8.04 10.97
N CYS A 282 18.45 7.58 12.01
CA CYS A 282 17.85 7.05 13.23
C CYS A 282 16.97 8.10 13.93
N ARG A 283 17.45 9.34 14.07
CA ARG A 283 16.66 10.42 14.68
C ARG A 283 15.43 10.78 13.84
N THR A 284 15.59 10.92 12.51
CA THR A 284 14.49 11.21 11.57
C THR A 284 13.40 10.17 11.66
N PHE A 285 13.76 8.88 11.72
CA PHE A 285 12.81 7.78 11.80
C PHE A 285 12.59 7.29 13.23
N GLY A 286 12.76 8.13 14.26
CA GLY A 286 12.34 7.82 15.63
C GLY A 286 12.92 6.54 16.25
N VAL A 287 14.13 6.13 15.86
CA VAL A 287 14.86 5.01 16.48
C VAL A 287 15.29 5.42 17.89
N LYS A 288 15.08 4.54 18.89
CA LYS A 288 15.36 4.82 20.31
C LYS A 288 16.85 4.98 20.59
N ASN A 289 17.67 4.04 20.14
CA ASN A 289 19.12 4.14 20.20
C ASN A 289 19.78 3.56 18.95
N TYR A 290 20.87 4.22 18.55
CA TYR A 290 21.78 3.75 17.51
C TYR A 290 23.07 3.26 18.17
N PHE A 291 23.34 1.96 18.08
CA PHE A 291 24.54 1.33 18.60
C PHE A 291 25.60 1.18 17.51
N VAL A 292 26.83 1.56 17.83
CA VAL A 292 28.01 1.33 16.98
C VAL A 292 28.88 0.30 17.69
N VAL A 293 28.93 -0.91 17.13
CA VAL A 293 29.54 -2.08 17.77
C VAL A 293 30.88 -2.37 17.11
N ASN A 294 31.96 -2.28 17.89
CA ASN A 294 33.29 -2.62 17.42
C ASN A 294 34.15 -3.17 18.58
N PRO A 295 34.79 -4.34 18.45
CA PRO A 295 35.54 -4.97 19.53
C PRO A 295 36.89 -4.28 19.81
N MET A 296 37.41 -3.45 18.90
CA MET A 296 38.69 -2.76 19.07
C MET A 296 38.57 -1.48 19.93
N PRO A 297 39.25 -1.39 21.09
CA PRO A 297 39.17 -0.21 21.96
C PRO A 297 39.57 1.11 21.27
N ALA A 298 40.62 1.10 20.45
CA ALA A 298 41.10 2.29 19.75
C ALA A 298 40.05 2.86 18.78
N GLN A 299 39.32 2.00 18.05
CA GLN A 299 38.22 2.43 17.17
C GLN A 299 37.09 3.05 17.99
N ARG A 300 36.71 2.43 19.10
CA ARG A 300 35.68 2.96 20.01
C ARG A 300 36.07 4.32 20.59
N GLU A 301 37.34 4.53 20.93
CA GLU A 301 37.82 5.80 21.45
C GLU A 301 37.70 6.92 20.42
N ILE A 302 38.09 6.67 19.17
CA ILE A 302 37.97 7.63 18.06
C ILE A 302 36.50 7.99 17.84
N ALA A 303 35.62 7.00 17.74
CA ALA A 303 34.18 7.23 17.58
C ALA A 303 33.61 8.04 18.76
N SER A 304 34.01 7.71 19.99
CA SER A 304 33.58 8.43 21.20
C SER A 304 34.05 9.87 21.24
N ARG A 305 35.22 10.20 20.66
CA ARG A 305 35.68 11.60 20.52
C ARG A 305 34.78 12.39 19.57
N VAL A 306 34.39 11.79 18.44
CA VAL A 306 33.44 12.40 17.48
C VAL A 306 32.09 12.66 18.15
N VAL A 307 31.51 11.64 18.80
CA VAL A 307 30.22 11.78 19.50
C VAL A 307 30.28 12.86 20.58
N ARG A 308 31.33 12.86 21.41
CA ARG A 308 31.51 13.90 22.46
C ARG A 308 31.63 15.31 21.89
N HIS A 309 32.31 15.48 20.75
CA HIS A 309 32.42 16.78 20.10
C HIS A 309 31.06 17.38 19.73
N TRP A 310 30.11 16.56 19.26
CA TRP A 310 28.77 17.01 18.86
C TRP A 310 27.77 17.12 20.01
N ILE A 311 27.95 16.38 21.10
CA ILE A 311 27.06 16.44 22.27
C ILE A 311 27.48 17.55 23.26
N LYS A 312 28.79 17.64 23.56
CA LYS A 312 29.34 18.50 24.62
C LYS A 312 30.38 19.53 24.15
N GLY A 313 30.89 19.39 22.92
CA GLY A 313 31.91 20.29 22.37
C GLY A 313 31.33 21.47 21.59
N TYR A 314 32.19 22.23 20.90
CA TYR A 314 31.81 23.38 20.07
C TYR A 314 30.77 23.03 18.98
N GLY A 315 30.77 21.78 18.49
CA GLY A 315 29.76 21.32 17.54
C GLY A 315 28.33 21.42 18.08
N ALA A 316 28.15 21.27 19.40
CA ALA A 316 26.86 21.36 20.07
C ALA A 316 26.29 22.80 20.07
N THR A 317 27.15 23.81 20.13
CA THR A 317 26.75 25.23 20.08
C THR A 317 26.53 25.74 18.66
N TYR A 318 27.09 25.03 17.67
CA TYR A 318 27.01 25.42 16.26
C TYR A 318 25.77 24.86 15.54
N ASN A 319 25.27 23.67 15.94
CA ASN A 319 24.14 23.04 15.27
C ASN A 319 23.34 22.11 16.22
N GLU A 320 22.21 22.62 16.72
CA GLU A 320 21.33 21.88 17.63
C GLU A 320 20.78 20.58 17.03
N ASN A 321 20.41 20.58 15.73
CA ASN A 321 19.89 19.38 15.06
C ASN A 321 20.92 18.23 15.04
N ARG A 322 22.23 18.55 14.91
CA ARG A 322 23.29 17.53 14.97
C ARG A 322 23.46 17.01 16.39
N LYS A 323 23.42 17.88 17.39
CA LYS A 323 23.48 17.47 18.81
C LYS A 323 22.39 16.46 19.12
N GLU A 324 21.15 16.76 18.72
CA GLU A 324 19.98 15.91 18.91
C GLU A 324 20.14 14.54 18.22
N ALA A 325 20.71 14.50 17.02
CA ALA A 325 20.95 13.25 16.32
C ALA A 325 21.95 12.33 17.04
N PHE A 326 23.01 12.90 17.64
CA PHE A 326 24.05 12.13 18.34
C PHE A 326 23.68 11.74 19.78
N GLU A 327 22.70 12.41 20.39
CA GLU A 327 22.28 12.15 21.78
C GLU A 327 21.87 10.68 22.02
N TYR A 328 21.41 10.00 20.97
CA TYR A 328 20.95 8.61 21.02
C TYR A 328 21.97 7.60 20.50
N THR A 329 23.18 8.05 20.14
CA THR A 329 24.25 7.21 19.58
C THR A 329 25.15 6.66 20.68
N ILE A 330 25.25 5.34 20.76
CA ILE A 330 25.96 4.60 21.82
C ILE A 330 27.08 3.79 21.18
N ILE A 331 28.31 3.95 21.67
CA ILE A 331 29.46 3.14 21.24
C ILE A 331 29.64 1.98 22.20
N THR A 332 29.73 0.76 21.69
CA THR A 332 29.86 -0.46 22.52
C THR A 332 30.77 -1.50 21.87
N ASP A 333 31.14 -2.52 22.64
CA ASP A 333 32.15 -3.51 22.28
C ASP A 333 31.59 -4.77 21.59
N SER A 334 30.36 -5.16 21.92
CA SER A 334 29.76 -6.41 21.46
C SER A 334 28.24 -6.33 21.25
N LEU A 335 27.70 -7.27 20.46
CA LEU A 335 26.25 -7.44 20.31
C LEU A 335 25.57 -7.82 21.62
N ALA A 336 26.23 -8.63 22.46
CA ALA A 336 25.71 -9.00 23.78
C ALA A 336 25.50 -7.76 24.67
N SER A 337 26.44 -6.81 24.64
CA SER A 337 26.31 -5.53 25.36
C SER A 337 25.13 -4.69 24.83
N VAL A 338 24.82 -4.74 23.54
CA VAL A 338 23.64 -4.09 22.94
C VAL A 338 22.36 -4.71 23.47
N ILE A 339 22.23 -6.04 23.37
CA ILE A 339 21.03 -6.77 23.79
C ILE A 339 20.75 -6.49 25.26
N LYS A 340 21.77 -6.61 26.11
CA LYS A 340 21.67 -6.31 27.54
C LYS A 340 21.21 -4.87 27.79
N SER A 341 21.76 -3.89 27.06
CA SER A 341 21.34 -2.48 27.22
C SER A 341 19.88 -2.24 26.84
N ILE A 342 19.32 -3.02 25.91
CA ILE A 342 17.91 -2.96 25.54
C ILE A 342 17.05 -3.63 26.62
N GLU A 343 17.44 -4.82 27.08
CA GLU A 343 16.76 -5.55 28.16
C GLU A 343 16.70 -4.79 29.48
N GLU A 344 17.71 -3.97 29.80
CA GLU A 344 17.70 -3.09 30.98
C GLU A 344 16.72 -1.91 30.86
N LYS A 345 16.32 -1.54 29.64
CA LYS A 345 15.44 -0.38 29.36
C LYS A 345 14.01 -0.78 29.04
N GLU A 346 13.81 -1.98 28.50
CA GLU A 346 12.54 -2.47 27.95
C GLU A 346 12.04 -3.68 28.72
N SER A 347 10.72 -3.92 28.69
CA SER A 347 10.09 -5.06 29.39
C SER A 347 10.21 -6.38 28.62
N GLY A 348 11.40 -6.72 28.12
CA GLY A 348 11.70 -7.97 27.42
C GLY A 348 12.90 -7.90 26.47
N SER A 349 13.39 -9.06 26.04
CA SER A 349 14.46 -9.16 25.04
C SER A 349 13.98 -8.65 23.67
N PRO A 350 14.85 -8.02 22.86
CA PRO A 350 14.48 -7.59 21.52
C PRO A 350 14.33 -8.76 20.54
N ILE A 351 13.50 -8.59 19.51
CA ILE A 351 13.55 -9.40 18.29
C ILE A 351 14.75 -8.93 17.48
N ILE A 352 15.65 -9.84 17.14
CA ILE A 352 16.90 -9.56 16.44
C ILE A 352 16.71 -9.81 14.96
N ILE A 353 16.92 -8.78 14.15
CA ILE A 353 16.66 -8.83 12.72
C ILE A 353 17.90 -8.42 11.96
N ALA A 354 18.50 -9.37 11.24
CA ALA A 354 19.66 -9.09 10.41
C ALA A 354 19.27 -8.59 9.02
N THR A 355 20.14 -7.75 8.45
CA THR A 355 20.06 -7.32 7.05
C THR A 355 21.17 -7.95 6.23
N THR A 356 20.90 -8.14 4.94
CA THR A 356 21.87 -8.71 4.00
C THR A 356 21.71 -8.06 2.63
N ALA A 357 22.78 -8.06 1.84
CA ALA A 357 22.75 -7.72 0.41
C ALA A 357 22.60 -8.96 -0.48
N ARG A 358 22.67 -10.17 0.10
CA ARG A 358 22.61 -11.45 -0.59
C ARG A 358 21.24 -12.09 -0.42
N TYR A 359 20.80 -12.84 -1.42
CA TYR A 359 19.58 -13.63 -1.32
C TYR A 359 19.69 -14.64 -0.17
N GLN A 360 18.61 -14.77 0.59
CA GLN A 360 18.47 -15.72 1.68
C GLN A 360 17.11 -16.39 1.56
N GLN A 361 17.08 -17.72 1.52
CA GLN A 361 15.84 -18.49 1.24
C GLN A 361 14.74 -18.23 2.29
N LYS A 362 15.12 -17.97 3.53
CA LYS A 362 14.20 -17.72 4.66
C LYS A 362 14.00 -16.22 4.95
N ALA A 363 14.39 -15.33 4.03
CA ALA A 363 14.25 -13.89 4.26
C ALA A 363 12.77 -13.45 4.26
N ILE A 364 12.39 -12.68 5.27
CA ILE A 364 11.04 -12.15 5.42
C ILE A 364 10.91 -10.77 4.76
N SER A 365 9.70 -10.44 4.33
CA SER A 365 9.39 -9.09 3.85
C SER A 365 9.18 -8.12 5.03
N ILE A 366 9.16 -6.81 4.74
CA ILE A 366 8.94 -5.79 5.77
C ILE A 366 7.51 -5.85 6.28
N GLU A 367 6.54 -6.24 5.46
CA GLU A 367 5.14 -6.43 5.84
C GLU A 367 5.00 -7.50 6.92
N LYS A 368 5.80 -8.58 6.81
CA LYS A 368 5.82 -9.65 7.82
C LYS A 368 6.33 -9.15 9.18
N LEU A 369 7.13 -8.07 9.22
CA LEU A 369 7.55 -7.46 10.48
C LEU A 369 6.36 -6.98 11.31
N LYS A 370 5.29 -6.48 10.69
CA LYS A 370 4.09 -6.04 11.40
C LYS A 370 3.47 -7.17 12.23
N GLU A 371 3.41 -8.35 11.63
CA GLU A 371 2.76 -9.51 12.24
C GLU A 371 3.53 -10.05 13.43
N ILE A 372 4.86 -9.85 13.46
CA ILE A 372 5.74 -10.37 14.52
C ILE A 372 6.19 -9.31 15.51
N ALA A 373 6.01 -8.03 15.21
CA ALA A 373 6.38 -6.96 16.12
C ALA A 373 5.40 -6.98 17.29
N ASP A 374 5.82 -7.53 18.42
CA ASP A 374 5.09 -7.54 19.70
C ASP A 374 5.95 -7.03 20.87
N ARG A 375 7.27 -6.95 20.67
CA ARG A 375 8.30 -6.51 21.61
C ARG A 375 9.34 -5.63 20.88
N PRO A 376 10.34 -5.04 21.56
CA PRO A 376 11.34 -4.19 20.93
C PRO A 376 12.05 -4.88 19.76
N ILE A 377 12.43 -4.13 18.73
CA ILE A 377 13.12 -4.65 17.53
C ILE A 377 14.54 -4.11 17.50
N LEU A 378 15.52 -5.00 17.31
CA LEU A 378 16.91 -4.65 17.05
C LEU A 378 17.29 -5.00 15.61
N LEU A 379 17.48 -3.97 14.78
CA LEU A 379 17.94 -4.11 13.40
C LEU A 379 19.48 -4.15 13.36
N LEU A 380 20.04 -5.23 12.82
CA LEU A 380 21.48 -5.40 12.64
C LEU A 380 21.90 -5.05 11.21
N PHE A 381 22.89 -4.17 11.11
CA PHE A 381 23.51 -3.76 9.86
C PHE A 381 24.99 -4.13 9.86
N GLY A 382 25.40 -4.91 8.88
CA GLY A 382 26.79 -5.29 8.67
C GLY A 382 27.54 -4.25 7.84
N THR A 383 28.82 -4.10 8.11
CA THR A 383 29.75 -3.30 7.30
C THR A 383 30.63 -4.22 6.43
N GLY A 384 31.50 -3.64 5.60
CA GLY A 384 32.38 -4.43 4.73
C GLY A 384 31.59 -5.28 3.71
N TRP A 385 31.89 -6.58 3.63
CA TRP A 385 31.19 -7.52 2.75
C TRP A 385 30.01 -8.25 3.42
N GLY A 386 29.56 -7.73 4.57
CA GLY A 386 28.41 -8.24 5.31
C GLY A 386 28.75 -9.22 6.43
N PHE A 387 27.71 -9.76 7.05
CA PHE A 387 27.81 -10.70 8.17
C PHE A 387 28.42 -12.05 7.78
N VAL A 388 29.06 -12.71 8.75
CA VAL A 388 29.29 -14.16 8.73
C VAL A 388 27.96 -14.90 8.95
N ASP A 389 27.88 -16.18 8.56
CA ASP A 389 26.63 -16.95 8.62
C ASP A 389 26.11 -17.09 10.05
N ASP A 390 27.00 -17.24 11.03
CA ASP A 390 26.66 -17.34 12.46
C ASP A 390 25.79 -16.18 12.95
N ILE A 391 25.99 -14.95 12.45
CA ILE A 391 25.16 -13.80 12.84
C ILE A 391 23.78 -13.87 12.17
N LEU A 392 23.72 -14.38 10.94
CA LEU A 392 22.44 -14.55 10.22
C LEU A 392 21.62 -15.69 10.84
N GLU A 393 22.27 -16.74 11.32
CA GLU A 393 21.63 -17.86 12.03
C GLU A 393 21.24 -17.50 13.46
N PHE A 394 22.01 -16.62 14.12
CA PHE A 394 21.69 -16.10 15.45
C PHE A 394 20.50 -15.14 15.44
N ALA A 395 20.29 -14.39 14.36
CA ALA A 395 19.16 -13.49 14.24
C ALA A 395 17.84 -14.28 14.15
N ASP A 396 16.80 -13.79 14.83
CA ASP A 396 15.45 -14.38 14.75
C ASP A 396 14.93 -14.37 13.31
N TYR A 397 15.24 -13.29 12.57
CA TYR A 397 14.84 -13.10 11.19
C TYR A 397 15.91 -12.40 10.35
N VAL A 398 15.85 -12.62 9.03
CA VAL A 398 16.65 -11.88 8.05
C VAL A 398 15.71 -11.15 7.09
N LEU A 399 15.95 -9.86 6.86
CA LEU A 399 15.15 -9.08 5.90
C LEU A 399 15.56 -9.38 4.46
N LYS A 400 14.56 -9.36 3.57
CA LYS A 400 14.80 -9.42 2.12
C LYS A 400 15.76 -8.31 1.71
N PRO A 401 16.83 -8.63 0.95
CA PRO A 401 17.80 -7.64 0.47
C PRO A 401 17.12 -6.52 -0.33
N ILE A 402 17.69 -5.32 -0.24
CA ILE A 402 17.29 -4.22 -1.11
C ILE A 402 17.78 -4.54 -2.53
N HIS A 403 16.87 -4.54 -3.49
CA HIS A 403 17.17 -4.66 -4.91
C HIS A 403 16.69 -3.40 -5.65
N GLY A 404 17.50 -2.93 -6.59
CA GLY A 404 17.12 -1.92 -7.59
C GLY A 404 16.85 -2.57 -8.94
N VAL A 405 16.43 -1.76 -9.92
CA VAL A 405 16.17 -2.21 -11.30
C VAL A 405 17.43 -2.39 -12.16
N GLY A 406 18.57 -1.85 -11.71
CA GLY A 406 19.84 -1.96 -12.43
C GLY A 406 20.66 -3.18 -12.02
N ASP A 407 21.66 -3.50 -12.83
CA ASP A 407 22.57 -4.64 -12.60
C ASP A 407 23.56 -4.43 -11.43
N PHE A 408 23.62 -3.22 -10.88
CA PHE A 408 24.47 -2.88 -9.74
C PHE A 408 23.70 -2.97 -8.42
N ASN A 409 24.08 -3.93 -7.57
CA ASN A 409 23.46 -4.14 -6.26
C ASN A 409 24.48 -4.11 -5.11
N HIS A 410 25.21 -3.00 -4.97
CA HIS A 410 26.18 -2.79 -3.89
C HIS A 410 25.95 -1.43 -3.21
N LEU A 411 24.90 -1.35 -2.39
CA LEU A 411 24.56 -0.14 -1.63
C LEU A 411 25.51 0.08 -0.46
N SER A 412 25.73 1.36 -0.11
CA SER A 412 26.38 1.68 1.16
C SER A 412 25.47 1.29 2.34
N VAL A 413 26.07 0.92 3.48
CA VAL A 413 25.29 0.59 4.68
C VAL A 413 24.43 1.76 5.15
N ARG A 414 24.91 3.01 4.97
CA ARG A 414 24.17 4.23 5.32
C ARG A 414 22.90 4.36 4.48
N SER A 415 23.00 4.11 3.17
CA SER A 415 21.85 4.07 2.26
C SER A 415 20.89 2.95 2.63
N ALA A 416 21.42 1.75 2.95
CA ALA A 416 20.59 0.62 3.37
C ALA A 416 19.79 0.95 4.63
N VAL A 417 20.43 1.52 5.67
CA VAL A 417 19.75 1.94 6.90
C VAL A 417 18.61 2.90 6.60
N ALA A 418 18.85 3.96 5.83
CA ALA A 418 17.82 4.93 5.50
C ALA A 418 16.63 4.30 4.74
N ILE A 419 16.91 3.42 3.77
CA ILE A 419 15.87 2.74 2.97
C ILE A 419 15.07 1.77 3.83
N TYR A 420 15.70 0.95 4.66
CA TYR A 420 14.97 0.03 5.53
C TYR A 420 14.15 0.80 6.56
N LEU A 421 14.68 1.84 7.20
CA LEU A 421 13.92 2.65 8.16
C LEU A 421 12.74 3.38 7.51
N ASP A 422 12.89 3.91 6.29
CA ASP A 422 11.78 4.50 5.53
C ASP A 422 10.70 3.47 5.21
N ARG A 423 11.08 2.31 4.65
CA ARG A 423 10.13 1.23 4.32
C ARG A 423 9.42 0.68 5.56
N ILE A 424 10.16 0.49 6.65
CA ILE A 424 9.61 0.13 7.96
C ILE A 424 8.61 1.19 8.39
N ASN A 425 9.01 2.47 8.43
CA ASN A 425 8.15 3.55 8.87
C ASN A 425 6.85 3.65 8.04
N ARG A 426 6.92 3.49 6.72
CA ARG A 426 5.74 3.46 5.84
C ARG A 426 4.86 2.24 6.10
N SER A 427 5.47 1.09 6.36
CA SER A 427 4.72 -0.10 6.75
C SER A 427 3.97 0.18 8.05
N PHE A 428 4.65 0.63 9.11
CA PHE A 428 4.08 0.88 10.43
C PHE A 428 3.22 2.15 10.55
N GLN A 429 2.95 2.89 9.46
CA GLN A 429 2.11 4.09 9.51
C GLN A 429 0.65 3.80 9.93
N GLU A 430 0.18 2.57 9.78
CA GLU A 430 -1.14 2.11 10.25
C GLU A 430 -1.24 2.04 11.79
N ASP A 431 -0.12 1.88 12.51
CA ASP A 431 -0.09 1.76 13.98
C ASP A 431 0.09 3.13 14.69
N ILE A 432 -0.05 4.25 13.97
CA ILE A 432 0.24 5.61 14.47
C ILE A 432 -0.95 6.26 15.19
N LEU A 433 -2.15 5.68 15.19
CA LEU A 433 -3.33 6.29 15.84
C LEU A 433 -4.29 5.32 16.52
#